data_AF-A0A8S9A5Q6-F1
#
_entry.id   AF-A0A8S9A5Q6-F1
#
_cell.length_a   1.000
_cell.length_b   1.000
_cell.length_c   1.000
_cell.angle_alpha   90.00
_cell.angle_beta   90.00
_cell.angle_gamma   90.00
#
_symmetry.space_group_name_H-M   'P 1'
#
loop_
_entity.id
_entity.type
_entity.pdbx_description
1 polymer ?
#
loop_
_entity_poly.entity_id
_entity_poly.type
_entity_poly.pdbx_seq_one_letter_code
_entity_poly.pdbx_strand_id
1 'polypeptide(L)'
;DSERLGCIRLLQAAIKQKEIDERITLDDAAVVAIIDKLIKQRKDSISAFAGAGRQDLADKEKAEMALLQACPGARCPWRASRFSCLR
;
A
#
# COMPACT_ATOMS: atom_id res chain seq x y z
N ASP A 1 15.66 3.83 0.03
CA ASP A 1 15.17 2.60 -0.64
C ASP A 1 14.37 1.68 0.29
N SER A 2 14.76 1.57 1.57
CA SER A 2 14.04 0.74 2.57
C SER A 2 12.55 1.09 2.73
N GLU A 3 12.19 2.38 2.72
CA GLU A 3 10.79 2.85 2.83
C GLU A 3 9.95 2.43 1.61
N ARG A 4 10.53 2.52 0.41
CA ARG A 4 9.88 2.05 -0.84
C ARG A 4 9.63 0.54 -0.80
N LEU A 5 10.65 -0.23 -0.42
CA LEU A 5 10.54 -1.69 -0.31
C LEU A 5 9.58 -2.12 0.80
N GLY A 6 9.54 -1.41 1.93
CA GLY A 6 8.59 -1.64 3.02
C GLY A 6 7.14 -1.44 2.55
N CYS A 7 6.88 -0.33 1.87
CA CYS A 7 5.56 -0.01 1.35
C CYS A 7 5.08 -1.05 0.31
N ILE A 8 5.98 -1.48 -0.59
CA ILE A 8 5.68 -2.52 -1.58
C ILE A 8 5.37 -3.87 -0.91
N ARG A 9 6.11 -4.26 0.14
CA ARG A 9 5.86 -5.52 0.88
C ARG A 9 4.52 -5.49 1.61
N LEU A 10 4.17 -4.37 2.25
CA LEU A 10 2.89 -4.20 2.91
C LEU A 10 1.73 -4.27 1.92
N LEU A 11 1.86 -3.62 0.75
CA LEU A 11 0.87 -3.71 -0.32
C LEU A 11 0.70 -5.15 -0.82
N GLN A 12 1.79 -5.88 -1.04
CA GLN A 12 1.73 -7.29 -1.46
C GLN A 12 1.07 -8.19 -0.42
N ALA A 13 1.38 -7.98 0.86
CA ALA A 13 0.77 -8.72 1.96
C ALA A 13 -0.74 -8.46 2.04
N ALA A 14 -1.17 -7.20 1.97
CA ALA A 14 -2.58 -6.82 2.00
C ALA A 14 -3.37 -7.43 0.83
N ILE A 15 -2.76 -7.48 -0.36
CA ILE A 15 -3.40 -8.07 -1.55
C ILE A 15 -3.52 -9.59 -1.41
N LYS A 16 -2.47 -10.29 -0.98
CA LYS A 16 -2.53 -11.75 -0.75
C LYS A 16 -3.54 -12.10 0.34
N GLN A 17 -3.57 -11.33 1.42
CA GLN A 17 -4.50 -11.54 2.51
C GLN A 17 -5.95 -11.40 2.01
N LYS A 18 -6.22 -10.40 1.16
CA LYS A 18 -7.51 -10.23 0.49
C LYS A 18 -7.87 -11.39 -0.45
N GLU A 19 -6.91 -11.91 -1.21
CA GLU A 19 -7.10 -13.06 -2.10
C GLU A 19 -7.42 -14.35 -1.33
N ILE A 20 -6.77 -14.54 -0.17
CA ILE A 20 -7.00 -15.69 0.72
C ILE A 20 -8.37 -15.61 1.41
N ASP A 21 -8.74 -14.42 1.89
CA ASP A 21 -9.97 -14.20 2.66
C ASP A 21 -11.23 -14.35 1.79
N GLU A 22 -11.23 -13.74 0.61
CA GLU A 22 -12.38 -13.79 -0.32
C GLU A 22 -12.32 -14.99 -1.28
N ARG A 23 -11.20 -15.73 -1.35
CA ARG A 23 -10.96 -16.87 -2.25
C ARG A 23 -11.34 -16.60 -3.72
N ILE A 24 -11.17 -15.36 -4.18
CA ILE A 24 -11.43 -14.93 -5.56
C ILE A 24 -10.17 -14.37 -6.20
N THR A 25 -10.09 -14.41 -7.52
CA THR A 25 -9.02 -13.74 -8.26
C THR A 25 -9.25 -12.24 -8.21
N LEU A 26 -8.34 -11.50 -7.57
CA LEU A 26 -8.40 -10.04 -7.52
C LEU A 26 -8.01 -9.45 -8.88
N ASP A 27 -9.00 -8.95 -9.62
CA ASP A 27 -8.85 -8.11 -10.82
C ASP A 27 -8.16 -6.77 -10.51
N ASP A 28 -7.64 -6.10 -11.55
CA ASP A 28 -6.99 -4.79 -11.42
C ASP A 28 -7.90 -3.76 -10.72
N ALA A 29 -9.23 -3.87 -10.84
CA ALA A 29 -10.19 -3.03 -10.11
C ALA A 29 -10.16 -3.24 -8.59
N ALA A 30 -10.04 -4.50 -8.13
CA ALA A 30 -9.98 -4.82 -6.72
C ALA A 30 -8.65 -4.39 -6.10
N VAL A 31 -7.58 -4.42 -6.88
CA VAL A 31 -6.26 -3.89 -6.51
C VAL A 31 -6.32 -2.39 -6.27
N VAL A 32 -6.96 -1.64 -7.16
CA VAL A 32 -7.18 -0.20 -6.98
C VAL A 32 -7.97 0.07 -5.70
N ALA A 33 -8.99 -0.74 -5.40
CA ALA A 33 -9.74 -0.61 -4.15
C ALA A 33 -8.88 -0.86 -2.88
N ILE A 34 -7.92 -1.78 -2.94
CA ILE A 34 -6.98 -2.05 -1.83
C ILE A 34 -6.00 -0.87 -1.66
N ILE A 35 -5.47 -0.34 -2.77
CA ILE A 35 -4.61 0.85 -2.73
C ILE A 35 -5.36 2.05 -2.13
N ASP A 36 -6.62 2.27 -2.52
CA ASP A 36 -7.44 3.37 -1.99
C ASP A 36 -7.68 3.23 -0.48
N LYS A 37 -7.92 2.00 0.00
CA LYS A 37 -8.01 1.69 1.44
C LYS A 37 -6.71 2.01 2.18
N LEU A 38 -5.56 1.63 1.62
CA LEU A 38 -4.25 1.90 2.24
C LEU A 38 -3.95 3.40 2.27
N ILE A 39 -4.28 4.15 1.22
CA ILE A 39 -4.15 5.61 1.19
C ILE A 39 -5.03 6.25 2.28
N LYS A 40 -6.26 5.76 2.49
CA LYS A 40 -7.13 6.24 3.57
C LYS A 40 -6.55 5.99 4.96
N GLN A 41 -6.02 4.79 5.23
CA GLN A 41 -5.34 4.49 6.50
C GLN A 41 -4.16 5.43 6.77
N ARG A 42 -3.36 5.74 5.74
CA ARG A 42 -2.22 6.66 5.89
C ARG A 42 -2.66 8.09 6.13
N LYS A 43 -3.71 8.57 5.46
CA LYS A 43 -4.32 9.89 5.71
C LYS A 43 -4.83 10.03 7.14
N ASP A 44 -5.48 8.99 7.66
CA ASP A 44 -5.96 8.94 9.04
C ASP A 44 -4.79 9.01 10.03
N SER A 45 -3.74 8.22 9.79
CA SER A 45 -2.50 8.24 10.58
C SER A 45 -1.81 9.62 10.56
N ILE A 46 -1.71 10.26 9.38
CA ILE A 46 -1.17 11.62 9.23
C ILE A 46 -1.97 12.60 10.08
N SER A 47 -3.30 12.51 10.06
CA SER A 47 -4.17 13.40 10.84
C SER A 47 -4.01 13.17 12.34
N ALA A 48 -3.86 11.91 12.76
CA ALA A 48 -3.60 11.55 14.16
C ALA A 48 -2.25 12.10 14.66
N PHE A 49 -1.18 11.96 13.86
CA PHE A 49 0.15 12.49 14.21
C PHE A 49 0.21 14.02 14.17
N ALA A 50 -0.50 14.65 13.23
CA ALA A 50 -0.64 16.10 13.16
C ALA A 50 -1.40 16.65 14.38
N GLY A 51 -2.46 15.98 14.82
CA GLY A 51 -3.21 16.33 16.03
C GLY A 51 -2.39 16.17 17.32
N ALA A 52 -1.44 15.23 17.35
CA ALA A 52 -0.52 15.02 18.46
C ALA A 52 0.72 15.95 18.46
N GLY A 53 0.80 16.89 17.51
CA GLY A 53 1.95 17.81 17.38
C GLY A 53 3.24 17.15 16.90
N ARG A 54 3.19 15.89 16.42
CA ARG A 54 4.36 15.15 15.91
C ARG A 54 4.47 15.27 14.40
N GLN A 55 4.87 16.44 13.93
CA GLN A 55 5.08 16.70 12.50
C GLN A 55 6.19 15.83 11.88
N ASP A 56 7.22 15.44 12.64
CA ASP A 56 8.28 14.53 12.17
C ASP A 56 7.74 13.16 11.69
N LEU A 57 6.74 12.63 12.40
CA LEU A 57 6.09 11.36 12.03
C LEU A 57 5.06 11.57 10.92
N ALA A 58 4.35 12.69 10.93
CA ALA A 58 3.40 13.03 9.88
C ALA A 58 4.09 13.23 8.51
N ASP A 59 5.29 13.81 8.49
CA ASP A 59 6.06 13.99 7.25
C ASP A 59 6.61 12.67 6.70
N LYS A 60 7.03 11.74 7.58
CA LYS A 60 7.40 10.37 7.18
C LYS A 60 6.23 9.63 6.53
N GLU A 61 5.05 9.68 7.15
CA GLU A 61 3.84 9.06 6.61
C GLU A 61 3.36 9.74 5.31
N LYS A 62 3.52 11.07 5.18
CA LYS A 62 3.27 11.79 3.92
C LYS A 62 4.21 11.35 2.81
N ALA A 63 5.50 11.14 3.12
CA ALA A 63 6.46 10.62 2.16
C ALA A 63 6.08 9.20 1.70
N GLU A 64 5.64 8.33 2.61
CA GLU A 64 5.11 7.00 2.27
C GLU A 64 3.81 7.06 1.46
N MET A 65 2.90 7.98 1.78
CA MET A 65 1.67 8.20 1.01
C MET A 65 1.97 8.68 -0.42
N ALA A 66 2.96 9.56 -0.59
CA ALA A 66 3.42 9.99 -1.90
C ALA A 66 4.01 8.83 -2.72
N LEU A 67 4.68 7.87 -2.08
CA LEU A 67 5.17 6.65 -2.74
C LEU A 67 4.03 5.73 -3.18
N LEU A 68 2.98 5.58 -2.36
CA LEU A 68 1.76 4.86 -2.74
C LEU A 68 1.05 5.55 -3.92
N GLN A 69 0.98 6.88 -3.91
CA GLN A 69 0.45 7.71 -5.01
C GLN A 69 1.37 7.79 -6.23
N ALA A 70 2.64 7.41 -6.12
CA ALA A 70 3.58 7.31 -7.25
C ALA A 70 3.60 5.89 -7.88
N CYS A 71 2.99 4.89 -7.25
CA CYS A 71 2.76 3.56 -7.84
C CYS A 71 1.46 3.40 -8.69
N PRO A 72 0.66 4.40 -9.08
CA PRO A 72 -0.41 4.18 -10.04
C PRO A 72 0.18 4.27 -11.45
N GLY A 73 0.62 3.13 -12.00
CA GLY A 73 0.83 2.99 -13.43
C GLY A 73 2.05 2.16 -13.82
N ALA A 74 1.79 0.97 -14.38
CA ALA A 74 2.62 0.14 -15.26
C ALA A 74 4.09 -0.19 -14.86
N ARG A 75 4.62 0.38 -13.77
CA ARG A 75 6.00 0.24 -13.30
C ARG A 75 6.11 -0.34 -11.89
N CYS A 76 5.02 -0.85 -11.33
CA CYS A 76 5.10 -1.51 -10.05
C CYS A 76 5.67 -2.94 -10.26
N PRO A 77 6.78 -3.30 -9.60
CA PRO A 77 7.43 -4.62 -9.75
C PRO A 77 6.58 -5.78 -9.18
N TRP A 78 5.52 -5.47 -8.42
CA TRP A 78 4.64 -6.46 -7.79
C TRP A 78 3.85 -7.37 -8.76
N ARG A 79 3.55 -6.93 -9.99
CA ARG A 79 2.84 -7.76 -10.98
C ARG A 79 3.70 -8.97 -11.41
N ALA A 80 5.03 -8.83 -11.37
CA ALA A 80 5.96 -9.91 -11.67
C ALA A 80 6.04 -10.96 -10.54
N SER A 81 5.75 -10.60 -9.30
CA SER A 81 5.84 -11.49 -8.13
C SER A 81 4.55 -12.21 -7.76
N ARG A 82 3.38 -11.81 -8.33
CA ARG A 82 2.07 -12.45 -8.07
C ARG A 82 2.08 -13.96 -8.42
N PHE A 83 2.87 -14.37 -9.40
CA PHE A 83 2.97 -15.77 -9.83
C PHE A 83 3.91 -16.65 -8.99
N SER A 84 4.72 -16.08 -8.09
CA SER A 84 5.73 -16.86 -7.35
C SER A 84 5.26 -17.42 -5.99
N CYS A 85 4.12 -16.95 -5.45
CA CYS A 85 3.59 -17.46 -4.18
C CYS A 85 2.38 -18.40 -4.30
N LEU A 86 1.90 -18.64 -5.53
CA LEU A 86 0.88 -19.65 -5.83
C LEU A 86 1.48 -20.95 -6.41
N ARG A 87 2.79 -21.15 -6.24
CA ARG A 87 3.49 -22.40 -6.56
C ARG A 87 4.25 -22.89 -5.34
#